data_AF-A0A2I0NR06-F1
#
_entry.id   AF-A0A2I0NR06-F1
#
_cell.length_a   1.000
_cell.length_b   1.000
_cell.length_c   1.000
_cell.angle_alpha   90.00
_cell.angle_beta   90.00
_cell.angle_gamma   90.00
#
_symmetry.space_group_name_H-M   'P 1'
#
loop_
_entity.id
_entity.type
_entity.pdbx_description
1 polymer ?
#
loop_
_entity_poly.entity_id
_entity_poly.type
_entity_poly.pdbx_seq_one_letter_code
_entity_poly.pdbx_strand_id
1 'polypeptide(L)'
;LLGFAGYKVGMTHVIMVDDHKTSPTEGKEIMVPVTVIEIPSMKVAAIRAYSRDTYGKHALTEIWADTLDAVLGRRITMPKDYDKEAAQKTFADAIEAGIVAEIHAVTYTQPAALTGVPKKVPDLMEIKVGGSDIKKLFEFAQGLLGKEIALNNVIETGAFADITAITTGKGTQGAVKRWGIALRKRKHSRGKKERHIGTLGPWNPHHVRWQVPQIGQLGFQQRTEFNKRILKVSENASEITPAGGFLHYGVLKSPYVLVKGSIPGPVKRLVRIRPAIRLGEQVVKMPAIQFVSVQSKQG
;
A
#
# COMPACT_ATOMS: atom_id res chain seq x y z
N LEU A 1 12.95 3.97 6.96
CA LEU A 1 11.48 4.06 7.21
C LEU A 1 10.85 2.71 6.92
N LEU A 2 9.75 2.33 7.60
CA LEU A 2 9.10 1.02 7.40
C LEU A 2 7.89 1.06 6.44
N GLY A 3 7.86 2.01 5.52
CA GLY A 3 6.75 2.13 4.60
C GLY A 3 7.00 3.16 3.50
N PHE A 4 6.26 3.01 2.42
CA PHE A 4 6.19 3.90 1.28
C PHE A 4 4.78 3.86 0.68
N ALA A 5 4.42 4.81 -0.19
CA ALA A 5 3.16 4.74 -0.91
C ALA A 5 3.29 5.17 -2.38
N GLY A 6 2.43 4.60 -3.21
CA GLY A 6 2.36 4.91 -4.64
C GLY A 6 0.95 4.75 -5.18
N TYR A 7 0.80 4.88 -6.49
CA TYR A 7 -0.48 4.83 -7.20
C TYR A 7 -0.49 3.69 -8.20
N LYS A 8 -1.52 2.84 -8.11
CA LYS A 8 -1.65 1.70 -9.03
C LYS A 8 -1.89 2.20 -10.46
N VAL A 9 -1.08 1.73 -11.41
CA VAL A 9 -1.14 2.15 -12.82
C VAL A 9 -1.87 1.12 -13.66
N GLY A 10 -1.38 -0.10 -13.67
CA GLY A 10 -1.85 -1.14 -14.58
C GLY A 10 -1.04 -2.42 -14.46
N MET A 11 -1.24 -3.34 -15.39
CA MET A 11 -0.51 -4.61 -15.42
C MET A 11 0.17 -4.81 -16.78
N THR A 12 1.29 -5.50 -16.75
CA THR A 12 1.94 -6.07 -17.93
C THR A 12 2.55 -7.41 -17.56
N HIS A 13 3.38 -7.99 -18.42
CA HIS A 13 4.17 -9.16 -18.10
C HIS A 13 5.65 -8.89 -18.34
N VAL A 14 6.47 -9.64 -17.64
CA VAL A 14 7.93 -9.60 -17.71
C VAL A 14 8.43 -11.01 -17.91
N ILE A 15 9.48 -11.18 -18.71
CA ILE A 15 10.24 -12.42 -18.79
C ILE A 15 11.45 -12.25 -17.88
N MET A 16 11.55 -13.12 -16.88
CA MET A 16 12.66 -13.14 -15.93
C MET A 16 13.21 -14.56 -15.83
N VAL A 17 14.46 -14.68 -15.42
CA VAL A 17 15.06 -15.97 -15.10
C VAL A 17 14.51 -16.46 -13.76
N ASP A 18 14.06 -17.72 -13.70
CA ASP A 18 13.63 -18.34 -12.46
C ASP A 18 14.82 -18.54 -11.52
N ASP A 19 14.77 -17.92 -10.35
CA ASP A 19 15.84 -17.89 -9.36
C ASP A 19 15.52 -18.74 -8.11
N HIS A 20 14.46 -19.53 -8.17
CA HIS A 20 14.02 -20.40 -7.10
C HIS A 20 14.76 -21.74 -7.13
N LYS A 21 15.65 -21.96 -6.15
CA LYS A 21 16.58 -23.12 -6.11
C LYS A 21 15.93 -24.50 -6.16
N THR A 22 14.69 -24.61 -5.67
CA THR A 22 13.96 -25.89 -5.64
C THR A 22 12.98 -26.02 -6.80
N SER A 23 12.98 -25.06 -7.74
CA SER A 23 12.11 -25.08 -8.91
C SER A 23 12.71 -25.93 -10.03
N PRO A 24 11.92 -26.78 -10.71
CA PRO A 24 12.37 -27.50 -11.91
C PRO A 24 12.77 -26.57 -13.08
N THR A 25 12.35 -25.30 -13.03
CA THR A 25 12.65 -24.29 -14.03
C THR A 25 13.78 -23.35 -13.62
N GLU A 26 14.53 -23.62 -12.54
CA GLU A 26 15.67 -22.79 -12.13
C GLU A 26 16.61 -22.52 -13.31
N GLY A 27 16.98 -21.25 -13.50
CA GLY A 27 17.84 -20.80 -14.59
C GLY A 27 17.17 -20.68 -15.96
N LYS A 28 15.90 -21.08 -16.10
CA LYS A 28 15.11 -20.90 -17.34
C LYS A 28 14.29 -19.63 -17.30
N GLU A 29 13.92 -19.15 -18.48
CA GLU A 29 13.07 -17.99 -18.65
C GLU A 29 11.62 -18.33 -18.29
N ILE A 30 11.01 -17.51 -17.44
CA ILE A 30 9.61 -17.62 -17.04
C ILE A 30 8.87 -16.31 -17.29
N MET A 31 7.64 -16.43 -17.78
CA MET A 31 6.74 -15.30 -17.96
C MET A 31 5.99 -15.02 -16.66
N VAL A 32 6.16 -13.81 -16.12
CA VAL A 32 5.59 -13.41 -14.84
C VAL A 32 4.65 -12.21 -15.04
N PRO A 33 3.39 -12.28 -14.59
CA PRO A 33 2.52 -11.11 -14.58
C PRO A 33 3.01 -10.11 -13.54
N VAL A 34 3.00 -8.83 -13.89
CA VAL A 34 3.45 -7.75 -13.00
C VAL A 34 2.41 -6.64 -12.94
N THR A 35 2.27 -6.02 -11.76
CA THR A 35 1.54 -4.77 -11.59
C THR A 35 2.55 -3.63 -11.49
N VAL A 36 2.29 -2.57 -12.25
CA VAL A 36 3.06 -1.32 -12.22
C VAL A 36 2.42 -0.37 -11.21
N ILE A 37 3.23 0.17 -10.32
CA ILE A 37 2.83 1.24 -9.39
C ILE A 37 3.72 2.44 -9.67
N GLU A 38 3.11 3.61 -9.87
CA GLU A 38 3.83 4.89 -9.96
C GLU A 38 4.13 5.39 -8.54
N ILE A 39 5.36 5.80 -8.32
CA ILE A 39 5.93 6.15 -7.02
C ILE A 39 6.48 7.57 -7.15
N PRO A 40 5.65 8.60 -6.89
CA PRO A 40 6.18 9.93 -6.68
C PRO A 40 7.03 9.94 -5.40
N SER A 41 7.98 10.89 -5.30
CA SER A 41 8.64 11.15 -4.02
C SER A 41 7.58 11.52 -2.96
N MET A 42 7.84 11.11 -1.73
CA MET A 42 7.03 11.48 -0.57
C MET A 42 7.81 12.44 0.31
N LYS A 43 7.12 13.36 0.98
CA LYS A 43 7.74 14.28 1.93
C LYS A 43 7.33 13.97 3.36
N VAL A 44 8.23 14.25 4.30
CA VAL A 44 7.94 14.18 5.75
C VAL A 44 7.45 15.53 6.23
N ALA A 45 6.19 15.61 6.65
CA ALA A 45 5.60 16.82 7.23
C ALA A 45 5.94 16.97 8.71
N ALA A 46 5.89 15.87 9.46
CA ALA A 46 6.12 15.88 10.91
C ALA A 46 6.66 14.54 11.41
N ILE A 47 7.15 14.54 12.64
CA ILE A 47 7.55 13.35 13.40
C ILE A 47 6.67 13.29 14.63
N ARG A 48 6.09 12.12 14.94
CA ARG A 48 5.24 11.90 16.10
C ARG A 48 5.89 10.89 17.04
N ALA A 49 5.99 11.23 18.32
CA ALA A 49 6.33 10.28 19.39
C ALA A 49 5.06 9.63 19.92
N TYR A 50 5.16 8.33 20.22
CA TYR A 50 4.18 7.60 21.00
C TYR A 50 4.77 7.20 22.34
N SER A 51 4.09 7.57 23.43
CA SER A 51 4.35 7.02 24.76
C SER A 51 3.57 5.72 24.96
N ARG A 52 3.97 4.93 25.96
CA ARG A 52 3.23 3.73 26.37
C ARG A 52 2.79 3.86 27.83
N ASP A 53 1.51 3.67 28.06
CA ASP A 53 0.93 3.58 29.41
C ASP A 53 0.29 2.19 29.63
N THR A 54 -0.55 2.07 30.66
CA THR A 54 -1.30 0.86 30.98
C THR A 54 -2.46 0.57 30.00
N TYR A 55 -2.96 1.58 29.28
CA TYR A 55 -4.07 1.49 28.32
C TYR A 55 -3.60 1.29 26.87
N GLY A 56 -2.33 1.52 26.58
CA GLY A 56 -1.73 1.27 25.29
C GLY A 56 -0.70 2.32 24.90
N LYS A 57 -0.74 2.70 23.62
CA LYS A 57 0.18 3.72 23.07
C LYS A 57 -0.61 4.98 22.77
N HIS A 58 -0.09 6.12 23.22
CA HIS A 58 -0.72 7.42 23.04
C HIS A 58 0.24 8.37 22.34
N ALA A 59 -0.28 9.22 21.47
CA ALA A 59 0.52 10.27 20.84
C ALA A 59 0.95 11.27 21.91
N LEU A 60 2.25 11.47 22.08
CA LEU A 60 2.82 12.35 23.10
C LEU A 60 2.98 13.76 22.52
N THR A 61 3.87 13.92 21.56
CA THR A 61 4.15 15.20 20.89
C THR A 61 4.50 14.97 19.42
N GLU A 62 4.43 16.06 18.66
CA GLU A 62 4.78 16.10 17.24
C GLU A 62 5.78 17.20 16.98
N ILE A 63 6.72 16.95 16.06
CA ILE A 63 7.68 17.93 15.54
C ILE A 63 7.37 18.17 14.07
N TRP A 64 6.87 19.35 13.74
CA TRP A 64 6.55 19.76 12.37
C TRP A 64 7.75 20.38 11.64
N ALA A 65 7.79 20.22 10.32
CA ALA A 65 8.77 20.86 9.45
C ALA A 65 8.48 22.36 9.31
N ASP A 66 9.53 23.16 9.13
CA ASP A 66 9.40 24.63 8.99
C ASP A 66 8.75 25.01 7.65
N THR A 67 9.10 24.27 6.60
CA THR A 67 8.61 24.48 5.23
C THR A 67 7.66 23.36 4.85
N LEU A 68 6.36 23.64 4.92
CA LEU A 68 5.30 22.75 4.45
C LEU A 68 4.77 23.22 3.09
N ASP A 69 4.52 22.28 2.18
CA ASP A 69 3.94 22.60 0.88
C ASP A 69 2.51 23.17 1.07
N ALA A 70 2.20 24.32 0.48
CA ALA A 70 0.89 24.97 0.59
C ALA A 70 -0.29 24.06 0.19
N VAL A 71 -0.06 23.09 -0.70
CA VAL A 71 -1.06 22.12 -1.16
C VAL A 71 -1.57 21.24 -0.01
N LEU A 72 -0.75 21.00 1.01
CA LEU A 72 -1.13 20.23 2.19
C LEU A 72 -2.25 20.92 2.99
N GLY A 73 -2.41 22.26 2.83
CA GLY A 73 -3.48 23.05 3.44
C GLY A 73 -4.89 22.69 2.93
N ARG A 74 -4.97 21.95 1.81
CA ARG A 74 -6.24 21.38 1.32
C ARG A 74 -6.69 20.15 2.11
N ARG A 75 -5.81 19.56 2.92
CA ARG A 75 -6.07 18.32 3.66
C ARG A 75 -6.11 18.54 5.17
N ILE A 76 -5.22 19.38 5.68
CA ILE A 76 -5.13 19.71 7.11
C ILE A 76 -5.14 21.21 7.31
N THR A 77 -5.57 21.64 8.50
CA THR A 77 -5.36 23.01 8.95
C THR A 77 -3.88 23.19 9.26
N MET A 78 -3.22 24.14 8.60
CA MET A 78 -1.80 24.39 8.79
C MET A 78 -1.51 24.90 10.20
N PRO A 79 -0.47 24.40 10.87
CA PRO A 79 0.00 25.00 12.11
C PRO A 79 0.54 26.41 11.82
N LYS A 80 -0.11 27.44 12.36
CA LYS A 80 0.28 28.86 12.18
C LYS A 80 1.21 29.35 13.29
N ASP A 81 0.89 29.00 14.54
CA ASP A 81 1.62 29.41 15.74
C ASP A 81 2.22 28.18 16.42
N TYR A 82 3.24 27.59 15.80
CA TYR A 82 3.86 26.35 16.29
C TYR A 82 5.27 26.61 16.82
N ASP A 83 5.45 26.40 18.13
CA ASP A 83 6.75 26.46 18.78
C ASP A 83 7.48 25.12 18.63
N LYS A 84 8.37 25.08 17.63
CA LYS A 84 9.19 23.91 17.34
C LYS A 84 10.21 23.62 18.43
N GLU A 85 10.76 24.64 19.08
CA GLU A 85 11.80 24.46 20.09
C GLU A 85 11.21 23.84 21.36
N ALA A 86 10.02 24.30 21.79
CA ALA A 86 9.29 23.69 22.90
C ALA A 86 8.94 22.23 22.62
N ALA A 87 8.47 21.93 21.40
CA ALA A 87 8.17 20.56 21.00
C ALA A 87 9.42 19.66 20.94
N GLN A 88 10.56 20.20 20.50
CA GLN A 88 11.83 19.46 20.50
C GLN A 88 12.33 19.19 21.93
N LYS A 89 12.22 20.16 22.85
CA LYS A 89 12.57 19.99 24.26
C LYS A 89 11.72 18.90 24.92
N THR A 90 10.40 19.01 24.81
CA THR A 90 9.48 18.00 25.37
C THR A 90 9.73 16.60 24.79
N PHE A 91 10.10 16.50 23.51
CA PHE A 91 10.47 15.24 22.89
C PHE A 91 11.79 14.69 23.45
N ALA A 92 12.82 15.53 23.59
CA ALA A 92 14.11 15.15 24.15
C ALA A 92 13.99 14.70 25.62
N ASP A 93 13.27 15.47 26.43
CA ASP A 93 12.99 15.15 27.83
C ASP A 93 12.26 13.80 27.95
N ALA A 94 11.29 13.53 27.06
CA ALA A 94 10.56 12.27 27.03
C ALA A 94 11.43 11.07 26.60
N ILE A 95 12.42 11.28 25.74
CA ILE A 95 13.42 10.27 25.38
C ILE A 95 14.32 9.98 26.59
N GLU A 96 14.82 11.01 27.28
CA GLU A 96 15.67 10.86 28.47
C GLU A 96 14.95 10.17 29.61
N ALA A 97 13.66 10.49 29.81
CA ALA A 97 12.80 9.82 30.77
C ALA A 97 12.42 8.37 30.38
N GLY A 98 12.77 7.91 29.17
CA GLY A 98 12.47 6.56 28.70
C GLY A 98 10.98 6.30 28.45
N ILE A 99 10.17 7.35 28.29
CA ILE A 99 8.71 7.25 28.13
C ILE A 99 8.32 6.92 26.68
N VAL A 100 9.15 7.33 25.72
CA VAL A 100 8.90 7.10 24.28
C VAL A 100 9.02 5.62 23.95
N ALA A 101 7.96 5.07 23.35
CA ALA A 101 7.92 3.68 22.91
C ALA A 101 8.17 3.54 21.40
N GLU A 102 7.63 4.46 20.58
CA GLU A 102 7.77 4.43 19.12
C GLU A 102 7.82 5.82 18.52
N ILE A 103 8.53 5.93 17.39
CA ILE A 103 8.60 7.15 16.58
C ILE A 103 7.99 6.86 15.21
N HIS A 104 7.09 7.73 14.78
CA HIS A 104 6.42 7.67 13.48
C HIS A 104 6.69 8.95 12.70
N ALA A 105 6.95 8.82 11.40
CA ALA A 105 7.01 9.95 10.48
C ALA A 105 5.62 10.16 9.86
N VAL A 106 5.08 11.37 9.97
CA VAL A 106 3.90 11.82 9.25
C VAL A 106 4.34 12.23 7.85
N THR A 107 3.96 11.43 6.86
CA THR A 107 4.39 11.57 5.47
C THR A 107 3.20 11.86 4.56
N TYR A 108 3.46 12.55 3.45
CA TYR A 108 2.44 12.78 2.42
C TYR A 108 2.98 12.54 1.01
N THR A 109 2.10 12.07 0.14
CA THR A 109 2.42 11.88 -1.29
C THR A 109 2.26 13.17 -2.07
N GLN A 110 2.94 13.30 -3.22
CA GLN A 110 2.81 14.43 -4.14
C GLN A 110 2.04 14.05 -5.42
N PRO A 111 0.69 13.95 -5.39
CA PRO A 111 -0.07 13.56 -6.58
C PRO A 111 -0.11 14.67 -7.65
N ALA A 112 0.30 15.89 -7.32
CA ALA A 112 0.39 16.98 -8.29
C ALA A 112 1.39 16.69 -9.41
N ALA A 113 2.49 16.00 -9.09
CA ALA A 113 3.51 15.57 -10.05
C ALA A 113 3.02 14.44 -10.98
N LEU A 114 1.93 13.76 -10.62
CA LEU A 114 1.37 12.66 -11.40
C LEU A 114 0.47 13.17 -12.52
N THR A 115 0.62 12.58 -13.69
CA THR A 115 -0.24 12.83 -14.87
C THR A 115 -1.50 11.96 -14.83
N GLY A 116 -1.38 10.68 -14.47
CA GLY A 116 -2.48 9.72 -14.57
C GLY A 116 -3.55 9.85 -13.48
N VAL A 117 -3.22 10.52 -12.37
CA VAL A 117 -4.12 10.70 -11.22
C VAL A 117 -4.71 12.11 -11.23
N PRO A 118 -6.06 12.28 -11.34
CA PRO A 118 -6.69 13.60 -11.38
C PRO A 118 -6.53 14.43 -10.10
N LYS A 119 -6.32 13.74 -8.96
CA LYS A 119 -6.28 14.41 -7.66
C LYS A 119 -5.00 15.24 -7.52
N LYS A 120 -5.14 16.43 -6.95
CA LYS A 120 -4.01 17.28 -6.56
C LYS A 120 -3.82 17.38 -5.05
N VAL A 121 -4.80 16.87 -4.28
CA VAL A 121 -4.76 16.83 -2.82
C VAL A 121 -3.87 15.66 -2.35
N PRO A 122 -2.83 15.92 -1.53
CA PRO A 122 -1.98 14.88 -0.93
C PRO A 122 -2.77 13.90 -0.05
N ASP A 123 -2.35 12.64 -0.05
CA ASP A 123 -2.75 11.69 0.99
C ASP A 123 -1.72 11.72 2.12
N LEU A 124 -2.19 11.94 3.34
CA LEU A 124 -1.38 11.92 4.57
C LEU A 124 -1.38 10.51 5.18
N MET A 125 -0.23 10.06 5.68
CA MET A 125 -0.12 8.80 6.41
C MET A 125 1.06 8.77 7.39
N GLU A 126 0.87 8.03 8.48
CA GLU A 126 1.93 7.74 9.43
C GLU A 126 2.71 6.49 9.02
N ILE A 127 4.03 6.58 9.12
CA ILE A 127 4.97 5.52 8.82
C ILE A 127 5.91 5.36 10.01
N LYS A 128 5.94 4.17 10.62
CA LYS A 128 6.86 3.87 11.70
C LYS A 128 8.32 3.97 11.23
N VAL A 129 9.17 4.60 12.04
CA VAL A 129 10.63 4.56 11.88
C VAL A 129 11.14 3.29 12.55
N GLY A 130 11.85 2.44 11.80
CA GLY A 130 12.28 1.13 12.27
C GLY A 130 13.72 1.14 12.77
N GLY A 131 13.95 0.52 13.93
CA GLY A 131 15.26 0.33 14.56
C GLY A 131 15.10 -0.02 16.04
N SER A 132 16.20 -0.32 16.73
CA SER A 132 16.21 -0.69 18.16
C SER A 132 16.49 0.49 19.09
N ASP A 133 17.38 1.41 18.68
CA ASP A 133 17.83 2.52 19.52
C ASP A 133 17.01 3.80 19.25
N ILE A 134 16.25 4.24 20.26
CA ILE A 134 15.31 5.37 20.16
C ILE A 134 16.05 6.69 19.90
N LYS A 135 17.25 6.89 20.47
CA LYS A 135 18.02 8.13 20.27
C LYS A 135 18.46 8.27 18.82
N LYS A 136 19.03 7.20 18.25
CA LYS A 136 19.40 7.15 16.82
C LYS A 136 18.20 7.28 15.90
N LEU A 137 17.06 6.69 16.27
CA LEU A 137 15.82 6.82 15.50
C LEU A 137 15.32 8.26 15.46
N PHE A 138 15.46 8.99 16.58
CA PHE A 138 15.10 10.39 16.65
C PHE A 138 15.99 11.27 15.78
N GLU A 139 17.32 11.11 15.86
CA GLU A 139 18.28 11.82 15.01
C GLU A 139 18.01 11.55 13.52
N PHE A 140 17.78 10.28 13.18
CA PHE A 140 17.43 9.88 11.82
C PHE A 140 16.11 10.51 11.36
N ALA A 141 15.09 10.52 12.22
CA ALA A 141 13.79 11.13 11.91
C ALA A 141 13.91 12.64 11.72
N GLN A 142 14.63 13.34 12.61
CA GLN A 142 14.92 14.77 12.47
C GLN A 142 15.62 15.09 11.15
N GLY A 143 16.61 14.27 10.77
CA GLY A 143 17.33 14.43 9.52
C GLY A 143 16.46 14.25 8.26
N LEU A 144 15.29 13.60 8.37
CA LEU A 144 14.34 13.41 7.29
C LEU A 144 13.23 14.47 7.23
N LEU A 145 13.08 15.29 8.26
CA LEU A 145 12.01 16.27 8.36
C LEU A 145 12.10 17.29 7.22
N GLY A 146 11.00 17.50 6.48
CA GLY A 146 10.94 18.38 5.31
C GLY A 146 11.63 17.84 4.05
N LYS A 147 12.32 16.70 4.12
CA LYS A 147 13.01 16.11 2.96
C LYS A 147 12.11 15.17 2.16
N GLU A 148 12.51 14.96 0.91
CA GLU A 148 11.92 13.97 0.02
C GLU A 148 12.50 12.58 0.26
N ILE A 149 11.62 11.58 0.18
CA ILE A 149 11.92 10.17 0.36
C ILE A 149 11.57 9.47 -0.94
N ALA A 150 12.53 8.70 -1.46
CA ALA A 150 12.34 7.76 -2.56
C ALA A 150 12.15 6.33 -2.04
N LEU A 151 11.55 5.46 -2.85
CA LEU A 151 11.35 4.05 -2.47
C LEU A 151 12.68 3.31 -2.23
N ASN A 152 13.74 3.67 -2.95
CA ASN A 152 15.06 3.06 -2.82
C ASN A 152 15.62 3.13 -1.39
N ASN A 153 15.21 4.13 -0.60
CA ASN A 153 15.62 4.30 0.80
C ASN A 153 14.83 3.40 1.77
N VAL A 154 13.81 2.68 1.29
CA VAL A 154 12.88 1.88 2.10
C VAL A 154 13.00 0.40 1.79
N ILE A 155 13.02 0.03 0.50
CA ILE A 155 13.05 -1.38 0.07
C ILE A 155 13.97 -1.58 -1.11
N GLU A 156 14.80 -2.62 -1.03
CA GLU A 156 15.70 -3.04 -2.09
C GLU A 156 14.99 -3.86 -3.18
N THR A 157 15.55 -3.85 -4.38
CA THR A 157 15.03 -4.66 -5.48
C THR A 157 15.23 -6.15 -5.19
N GLY A 158 14.22 -6.96 -5.45
CA GLY A 158 14.22 -8.40 -5.14
C GLY A 158 13.69 -8.75 -3.75
N ALA A 159 13.55 -7.76 -2.86
CA ALA A 159 12.93 -7.95 -1.56
C ALA A 159 11.41 -8.14 -1.66
N PHE A 160 10.82 -8.61 -0.57
CA PHE A 160 9.38 -8.80 -0.44
C PHE A 160 8.76 -7.65 0.35
N ALA A 161 7.60 -7.22 -0.11
CA ALA A 161 6.81 -6.18 0.51
C ALA A 161 5.40 -6.68 0.80
N ASP A 162 4.80 -6.19 1.89
CA ASP A 162 3.37 -6.28 2.08
C ASP A 162 2.71 -5.06 1.46
N ILE A 163 1.64 -5.29 0.72
CA ILE A 163 0.93 -4.26 -0.02
C ILE A 163 -0.46 -4.08 0.58
N THR A 164 -0.73 -2.89 1.10
CA THR A 164 -2.03 -2.53 1.65
C THR A 164 -2.74 -1.54 0.75
N ALA A 165 -3.95 -1.89 0.30
CA ALA A 165 -4.79 -0.96 -0.45
C ALA A 165 -6.27 -1.23 -0.24
N ILE A 166 -7.10 -0.29 -0.70
CA ILE A 166 -8.55 -0.46 -0.73
C ILE A 166 -8.95 -1.15 -2.03
N THR A 167 -9.64 -2.28 -1.91
CA THR A 167 -10.11 -3.08 -3.05
C THR A 167 -11.13 -2.35 -3.92
N THR A 168 -11.30 -2.79 -5.17
CA THR A 168 -12.30 -2.22 -6.09
C THR A 168 -13.70 -2.41 -5.53
N GLY A 169 -14.44 -1.31 -5.35
CA GLY A 169 -15.81 -1.32 -4.88
C GLY A 169 -16.74 -1.99 -5.89
N LYS A 170 -17.64 -2.86 -5.41
CA LYS A 170 -18.68 -3.52 -6.22
C LYS A 170 -20.09 -3.17 -5.72
N GLY A 171 -20.22 -2.28 -4.73
CA GLY A 171 -21.49 -1.88 -4.12
C GLY A 171 -22.19 -3.03 -3.40
N THR A 172 -23.51 -2.94 -3.30
CA THR A 172 -24.35 -4.00 -2.74
C THR A 172 -24.38 -5.21 -3.66
N GLN A 173 -23.92 -6.36 -3.16
CA GLN A 173 -23.86 -7.60 -3.92
C GLN A 173 -24.60 -8.72 -3.19
N GLY A 174 -25.35 -9.51 -3.95
CA GLY A 174 -26.07 -10.67 -3.42
C GLY A 174 -25.12 -11.75 -2.87
N ALA A 175 -25.68 -12.65 -2.04
CA ALA A 175 -24.91 -13.64 -1.31
C ALA A 175 -24.02 -14.52 -2.21
N VAL A 176 -24.48 -14.85 -3.42
CA VAL A 176 -23.71 -15.62 -4.43
C VAL A 176 -22.36 -14.98 -4.72
N LYS A 177 -22.33 -13.70 -5.12
CA LYS A 177 -21.07 -13.03 -5.51
C LYS A 177 -20.23 -12.64 -4.29
N ARG A 178 -20.89 -12.33 -3.17
CA ARG A 178 -20.22 -11.85 -1.96
C ARG A 178 -19.52 -12.96 -1.18
N TRP A 179 -20.15 -14.12 -1.08
CA TRP A 179 -19.69 -15.25 -0.27
C TRP A 179 -19.33 -16.50 -1.08
N GLY A 180 -19.60 -16.51 -2.39
CA GLY A 180 -19.30 -17.66 -3.25
C GLY A 180 -20.26 -18.84 -3.07
N ILE A 181 -21.48 -18.61 -2.58
CA ILE A 181 -22.48 -19.69 -2.45
C ILE A 181 -22.94 -20.19 -3.83
N ALA A 182 -23.37 -21.45 -3.88
CA ALA A 182 -23.93 -22.03 -5.09
C ALA A 182 -25.24 -21.34 -5.51
N LEU A 183 -25.42 -21.19 -6.82
CA LEU A 183 -26.73 -20.93 -7.42
C LEU A 183 -27.63 -22.15 -7.22
N ARG A 184 -28.94 -21.94 -7.06
CA ARG A 184 -29.90 -23.05 -7.12
C ARG A 184 -29.81 -23.73 -8.49
N LYS A 185 -29.99 -25.04 -8.53
CA LYS A 185 -29.74 -25.86 -9.73
C LYS A 185 -31.03 -26.39 -10.35
N ARG A 186 -31.05 -26.52 -11.68
CA ARG A 186 -32.10 -27.19 -12.49
C ARG A 186 -33.52 -26.75 -12.11
N LYS A 187 -34.35 -27.66 -11.57
CA LYS A 187 -35.74 -27.37 -11.18
C LYS A 187 -35.83 -26.27 -10.12
N HIS A 188 -34.84 -26.21 -9.22
CA HIS A 188 -34.80 -25.22 -8.14
C HIS A 188 -34.43 -23.81 -8.60
N SER A 189 -33.76 -23.64 -9.76
CA SER A 189 -33.50 -22.29 -10.32
C SER A 189 -34.74 -21.70 -10.99
N ARG A 190 -35.61 -22.55 -11.56
CA ARG A 190 -36.87 -22.12 -12.19
C ARG A 190 -37.89 -21.54 -11.19
N GLY A 191 -37.71 -21.79 -9.89
CA GLY A 191 -38.59 -21.30 -8.82
C GLY A 191 -38.40 -19.84 -8.42
N LYS A 192 -37.98 -18.95 -9.34
CA LYS A 192 -37.75 -17.49 -9.15
C LYS A 192 -36.69 -17.09 -8.10
N LYS A 193 -36.07 -18.04 -7.39
CA LYS A 193 -35.09 -17.80 -6.31
C LYS A 193 -33.70 -18.36 -6.65
N GLU A 194 -33.22 -18.15 -7.87
CA GLU A 194 -31.97 -18.73 -8.35
C GLU A 194 -30.75 -18.33 -7.50
N ARG A 195 -30.70 -17.06 -7.06
CA ARG A 195 -29.54 -16.45 -6.37
C ARG A 195 -29.74 -16.31 -4.86
N HIS A 196 -30.66 -17.08 -4.29
CA HIS A 196 -30.97 -17.05 -2.85
C HIS A 196 -30.40 -18.27 -2.14
N ILE A 197 -30.01 -18.08 -0.88
CA ILE A 197 -29.69 -19.17 0.04
C ILE A 197 -30.89 -20.10 0.25
N GLY A 198 -30.63 -21.32 0.73
CA GLY A 198 -31.66 -22.29 1.06
C GLY A 198 -32.49 -21.87 2.28
N THR A 199 -31.81 -21.68 3.41
CA THR A 199 -32.38 -21.28 4.71
C THR A 199 -31.49 -20.22 5.38
N LEU A 200 -32.06 -19.43 6.29
CA LEU A 200 -31.35 -18.45 7.14
C LEU A 200 -30.86 -19.06 8.47
N GLY A 201 -31.18 -20.31 8.77
CA GLY A 201 -30.75 -20.98 10.01
C GLY A 201 -31.63 -22.17 10.39
N PRO A 202 -31.27 -22.88 11.48
CA PRO A 202 -32.13 -23.86 12.11
C PRO A 202 -33.28 -23.20 12.88
N TRP A 203 -34.22 -24.00 13.41
CA TRP A 203 -35.32 -23.50 14.26
C TRP A 203 -34.77 -22.83 15.53
N ASN A 204 -33.87 -23.51 16.25
CA ASN A 204 -33.23 -23.01 17.46
C ASN A 204 -31.72 -22.82 17.20
N PRO A 205 -31.12 -21.65 17.51
CA PRO A 205 -31.71 -20.49 18.18
C PRO A 205 -32.60 -19.62 17.27
N HIS A 206 -33.60 -18.96 17.86
CA HIS A 206 -34.58 -18.11 17.19
C HIS A 206 -34.03 -16.74 16.72
N HIS A 207 -32.86 -16.72 16.10
CA HIS A 207 -32.31 -15.53 15.44
C HIS A 207 -31.37 -15.93 14.31
N VAL A 208 -31.23 -15.05 13.32
CA VAL A 208 -30.28 -15.27 12.22
C VAL A 208 -28.88 -14.97 12.72
N ARG A 209 -28.00 -15.97 12.65
CA ARG A 209 -26.60 -15.77 13.05
C ARG A 209 -25.85 -14.92 12.03
N TRP A 210 -24.89 -14.14 12.52
CA TRP A 210 -24.05 -13.27 11.67
C TRP A 210 -23.17 -14.05 10.68
N GLN A 211 -22.94 -15.35 10.90
CA GLN A 211 -22.18 -16.20 9.97
C GLN A 211 -22.95 -16.55 8.69
N VAL A 212 -24.27 -16.35 8.68
CA VAL A 212 -25.12 -16.71 7.55
C VAL A 212 -24.80 -15.77 6.37
N PRO A 213 -24.50 -16.31 5.17
CA PRO A 213 -24.07 -15.49 4.04
C PRO A 213 -25.23 -14.66 3.49
N GLN A 214 -25.25 -13.37 3.84
CA GLN A 214 -26.27 -12.42 3.40
C GLN A 214 -25.74 -11.40 2.38
N ILE A 215 -26.68 -10.74 1.70
CA ILE A 215 -26.42 -9.57 0.84
C ILE A 215 -25.69 -8.47 1.62
N GLY A 216 -24.92 -7.66 0.91
CA GLY A 216 -24.36 -6.43 1.47
C GLY A 216 -23.17 -5.92 0.66
N GLN A 217 -22.43 -4.98 1.24
CA GLN A 217 -21.28 -4.36 0.59
C GLN A 217 -20.21 -5.41 0.23
N LEU A 218 -19.80 -5.42 -1.03
CA LEU A 218 -18.65 -6.17 -1.54
C LEU A 218 -17.67 -5.21 -2.22
N GLY A 219 -16.37 -5.38 -1.94
CA GLY A 219 -15.35 -4.45 -2.39
C GLY A 219 -15.32 -3.17 -1.56
N PHE A 220 -14.30 -2.33 -1.81
CA PHE A 220 -14.00 -1.14 -1.01
C PHE A 220 -13.56 -1.46 0.44
N GLN A 221 -13.16 -2.70 0.71
CA GLN A 221 -12.52 -3.05 1.97
C GLN A 221 -11.00 -2.89 1.83
N GLN A 222 -10.35 -2.52 2.94
CA GLN A 222 -8.90 -2.58 3.07
C GLN A 222 -8.42 -4.04 3.04
N ARG A 223 -7.37 -4.31 2.26
CA ARG A 223 -6.68 -5.60 2.21
C ARG A 223 -5.18 -5.37 2.24
N THR A 224 -4.50 -6.22 2.98
CA THR A 224 -3.04 -6.33 2.97
C THR A 224 -2.70 -7.67 2.33
N GLU A 225 -2.12 -7.62 1.14
CA GLU A 225 -1.54 -8.79 0.49
C GLU A 225 -0.08 -8.90 0.91
N PHE A 226 0.31 -10.07 1.39
CA PHE A 226 1.63 -10.31 1.97
C PHE A 226 2.60 -10.84 0.91
N ASN A 227 3.89 -10.66 1.17
CA ASN A 227 4.99 -11.31 0.43
C ASN A 227 4.93 -11.08 -1.09
N LYS A 228 4.69 -9.83 -1.47
CA LYS A 228 4.76 -9.39 -2.87
C LYS A 228 6.19 -9.03 -3.22
N ARG A 229 6.76 -9.76 -4.17
CA ARG A 229 8.14 -9.53 -4.60
C ARG A 229 8.24 -8.25 -5.43
N ILE A 230 9.19 -7.40 -5.09
CA ILE A 230 9.57 -6.24 -5.89
C ILE A 230 10.57 -6.69 -6.94
N LEU A 231 10.22 -6.52 -8.20
CA LEU A 231 11.02 -7.02 -9.33
C LEU A 231 11.98 -5.96 -9.87
N LYS A 232 11.54 -4.71 -9.96
CA LYS A 232 12.36 -3.61 -10.48
C LYS A 232 11.85 -2.30 -9.90
N VAL A 233 12.77 -1.43 -9.50
CA VAL A 233 12.51 -0.01 -9.26
C VAL A 233 13.28 0.78 -10.30
N SER A 234 12.63 1.67 -11.02
CA SER A 234 13.26 2.48 -12.07
C SER A 234 12.61 3.85 -12.19
N GLU A 235 13.41 4.84 -12.57
CA GLU A 235 12.97 6.21 -12.82
C GLU A 235 12.49 6.41 -14.27
N ASN A 236 12.94 5.55 -15.19
CA ASN A 236 12.67 5.66 -16.63
C ASN A 236 11.30 5.07 -17.01
N ALA A 237 10.26 5.89 -16.93
CA ALA A 237 8.88 5.50 -17.23
C ALA A 237 8.65 5.00 -18.68
N SER A 238 9.49 5.38 -19.64
CA SER A 238 9.38 4.95 -21.05
C SER A 238 9.63 3.46 -21.24
N GLU A 239 10.40 2.81 -20.35
CA GLU A 239 10.74 1.38 -20.46
C GLU A 239 9.52 0.46 -20.30
N ILE A 240 8.48 0.94 -19.62
CA ILE A 240 7.32 0.13 -19.22
C ILE A 240 6.02 0.61 -19.88
N THR A 241 5.96 1.85 -20.36
CA THR A 241 4.72 2.46 -20.84
C THR A 241 4.28 1.84 -22.17
N PRO A 242 3.14 1.11 -22.20
CA PRO A 242 2.68 0.47 -23.43
C PRO A 242 2.39 1.45 -24.55
N ALA A 243 2.43 0.98 -25.79
CA ALA A 243 1.91 1.75 -26.93
C ALA A 243 0.45 2.18 -26.66
N GLY A 244 0.17 3.48 -26.75
CA GLY A 244 -1.14 4.06 -26.41
C GLY A 244 -1.39 4.34 -24.92
N GLY A 245 -0.44 4.01 -24.04
CA GLY A 245 -0.53 4.21 -22.59
C GLY A 245 -1.36 3.14 -21.86
N PHE A 246 -1.37 3.22 -20.53
CA PHE A 246 -2.16 2.30 -19.70
C PHE A 246 -3.64 2.65 -19.72
N LEU A 247 -4.49 1.64 -19.91
CA LEU A 247 -5.94 1.81 -19.97
C LEU A 247 -6.47 2.46 -18.69
N HIS A 248 -7.28 3.50 -18.86
CA HIS A 248 -7.82 4.34 -17.80
C HIS A 248 -6.79 5.07 -16.92
N TYR A 249 -5.48 4.98 -17.19
CA TYR A 249 -4.44 5.74 -16.47
C TYR A 249 -3.82 6.82 -17.35
N GLY A 250 -3.32 6.45 -18.53
CA GLY A 250 -2.52 7.29 -19.41
C GLY A 250 -1.04 6.90 -19.44
N VAL A 251 -0.21 7.87 -19.80
CA VAL A 251 1.26 7.74 -19.93
C VAL A 251 1.92 7.97 -18.57
N LEU A 252 2.80 7.05 -18.20
CA LEU A 252 3.61 7.12 -16.98
C LEU A 252 4.75 8.13 -17.17
N LYS A 253 5.04 8.94 -16.15
CA LYS A 253 6.16 9.90 -16.21
C LYS A 253 7.05 9.89 -14.97
N SER A 254 6.51 9.52 -13.82
CA SER A 254 7.26 9.46 -12.57
C SER A 254 7.92 8.08 -12.38
N PRO A 255 8.82 7.95 -11.38
CA PRO A 255 9.42 6.66 -11.04
C PRO A 255 8.38 5.60 -10.74
N TYR A 256 8.73 4.33 -10.95
CA TYR A 256 7.81 3.21 -10.79
C TYR A 256 8.46 2.00 -10.14
N VAL A 257 7.60 1.13 -9.62
CA VAL A 257 7.97 -0.21 -9.16
C VAL A 257 7.16 -1.25 -9.90
N LEU A 258 7.83 -2.34 -10.26
CA LEU A 258 7.22 -3.57 -10.73
C LEU A 258 7.05 -4.52 -9.57
N VAL A 259 5.81 -4.92 -9.32
CA VAL A 259 5.47 -5.91 -8.30
C VAL A 259 4.98 -7.17 -8.97
N LYS A 260 5.49 -8.32 -8.51
CA LYS A 260 5.03 -9.64 -8.97
C LYS A 260 3.55 -9.85 -8.68
N GLY A 261 2.80 -10.23 -9.72
CA GLY A 261 1.39 -10.59 -9.64
C GLY A 261 0.45 -9.40 -9.55
N SER A 262 -0.71 -9.62 -8.92
CA SER A 262 -1.77 -8.63 -8.73
C SER A 262 -1.57 -7.78 -7.47
N ILE A 263 -2.21 -6.61 -7.45
CA ILE A 263 -2.33 -5.71 -6.30
C ILE A 263 -3.80 -5.35 -6.06
N PRO A 264 -4.25 -5.22 -4.80
CA PRO A 264 -5.61 -4.84 -4.48
C PRO A 264 -5.94 -3.42 -4.97
N GLY A 265 -7.18 -3.24 -5.44
CA GLY A 265 -7.72 -1.92 -5.79
C GLY A 265 -7.72 -1.61 -7.30
N PRO A 266 -8.46 -0.56 -7.71
CA PRO A 266 -8.51 -0.12 -9.08
C PRO A 266 -7.27 0.70 -9.45
N VAL A 267 -7.12 0.97 -10.74
CA VAL A 267 -6.16 1.94 -11.28
C VAL A 267 -6.38 3.32 -10.61
N LYS A 268 -5.31 4.10 -10.41
CA LYS A 268 -5.24 5.39 -9.68
C LYS A 268 -5.40 5.32 -8.16
N ARG A 269 -5.64 4.15 -7.58
CA ARG A 269 -5.77 3.99 -6.12
C ARG A 269 -4.41 4.14 -5.45
N LEU A 270 -4.40 4.80 -4.29
CA LEU A 270 -3.26 4.80 -3.38
C LEU A 270 -3.00 3.38 -2.87
N VAL A 271 -1.76 2.95 -2.96
CA VAL A 271 -1.26 1.66 -2.50
C VAL A 271 -0.13 1.95 -1.50
N ARG A 272 -0.22 1.36 -0.30
CA ARG A 272 0.85 1.41 0.69
C ARG A 272 1.72 0.17 0.56
N ILE A 273 3.02 0.39 0.57
CA ILE A 273 4.05 -0.63 0.46
C ILE A 273 4.82 -0.61 1.78
N ARG A 274 5.00 -1.75 2.42
CA ARG A 274 5.89 -1.88 3.59
C ARG A 274 6.80 -3.09 3.41
N PRO A 275 7.99 -3.11 4.02
CA PRO A 275 8.77 -4.34 4.11
C PRO A 275 7.92 -5.51 4.64
N ALA A 276 8.10 -6.70 4.08
CA ALA A 276 7.31 -7.87 4.48
C ALA A 276 7.56 -8.22 5.95
N ILE A 277 6.48 -8.39 6.72
CA ILE A 277 6.59 -8.76 8.15
C ILE A 277 6.88 -10.25 8.32
N ARG A 278 6.56 -11.08 7.32
CA ARG A 278 6.62 -12.55 7.42
C ARG A 278 7.13 -13.21 6.13
N LEU A 279 8.45 -13.32 5.99
CA LEU A 279 9.09 -13.82 4.77
C LEU A 279 8.88 -15.32 4.50
N GLY A 280 8.62 -16.14 5.53
CA GLY A 280 8.59 -17.60 5.39
C GLY A 280 9.94 -18.13 4.87
N GLU A 281 9.91 -19.03 3.89
CA GLU A 281 11.10 -19.64 3.26
C GLU A 281 11.68 -18.80 2.11
N GLN A 282 11.12 -17.62 1.84
CA GLN A 282 11.49 -16.84 0.66
C GLN A 282 12.82 -16.12 0.89
N VAL A 283 13.75 -16.24 -0.06
CA VAL A 283 15.06 -15.59 0.01
C VAL A 283 15.05 -14.33 -0.83
N VAL A 284 15.60 -13.24 -0.30
CA VAL A 284 15.81 -12.00 -1.05
C VAL A 284 16.93 -12.23 -2.06
N LYS A 285 16.59 -12.13 -3.34
CA LYS A 285 17.53 -12.23 -4.46
C LYS A 285 17.18 -11.19 -5.51
N MET A 286 18.21 -10.61 -6.12
CA MET A 286 18.02 -9.70 -7.23
C MET A 286 17.53 -10.47 -8.46
N PRO A 287 16.35 -10.15 -9.01
CA PRO A 287 15.81 -10.85 -10.17
C PRO A 287 16.49 -10.39 -11.46
N ALA A 288 16.80 -11.33 -12.34
CA ALA A 288 17.31 -11.04 -13.68
C ALA A 288 16.12 -10.89 -14.65
N ILE A 289 15.80 -9.65 -15.02
CA ILE A 289 14.74 -9.33 -15.98
C ILE A 289 15.35 -9.22 -17.38
N GLN A 290 14.87 -10.03 -18.32
CA GLN A 290 15.34 -10.03 -19.70
C GLN A 290 14.45 -9.20 -20.62
N PHE A 291 13.13 -9.26 -20.42
CA PHE A 291 12.18 -8.57 -21.30
C PHE A 291 11.00 -8.02 -20.52
N VAL A 292 10.57 -6.81 -20.91
CA VAL A 292 9.39 -6.14 -20.37
C VAL A 292 8.44 -5.87 -21.54
N SER A 293 7.21 -6.36 -21.47
CA SER A 293 6.25 -6.15 -22.54
C SER A 293 5.73 -4.71 -22.56
N VAL A 294 5.99 -4.02 -23.68
CA VAL A 294 5.48 -2.67 -23.99
C VAL A 294 4.34 -2.70 -25.03
N GLN A 295 3.82 -3.89 -25.34
CA GLN A 295 2.69 -4.03 -26.26
C GLN A 295 1.43 -3.35 -25.71
N SER A 296 0.69 -2.68 -26.61
CA SER A 296 -0.60 -2.05 -26.33
C SER A 296 -1.50 -2.97 -25.52
N LYS A 297 -2.15 -2.40 -24.50
CA LYS A 297 -3.18 -3.09 -23.70
C LYS A 297 -4.57 -2.97 -24.30
N GLN A 298 -4.68 -2.21 -25.39
CA GLN A 298 -5.85 -2.13 -26.25
C GLN A 298 -5.56 -3.03 -27.45
N GLY A 299 -6.36 -4.09 -27.58
CA GLY A 299 -6.30 -5.05 -28.68
C GLY A 299 -7.68 -5.21 -29.28
#